data_AF-M1A644-F1
#
_entry.id   AF-M1A644-F1
#
_cell.length_a   1.000
_cell.length_b   1.000
_cell.length_c   1.000
_cell.angle_alpha   90.00
_cell.angle_beta   90.00
_cell.angle_gamma   90.00
#
_symmetry.space_group_name_H-M   'P 1'
#
loop_
_entity.id
_entity.type
_entity.pdbx_description
1 polymer ?
#
loop_
_entity_poly.entity_id
_entity_poly.type
_entity_poly.pdbx_seq_one_letter_code
_entity_poly.pdbx_strand_id
1 'polypeptide(L)'
;MVSLQDEMFQKFNFDTEWAVKLISRITNNEDLPIEGHGIVNQLLGLQINAEKYFFGIRKNLVEFDEVLEVQRKHVYNLRQLILTGDFESCSEQIFKYMQAVVDDVILKNVNPQKHPSNWCLDKILEEFKAVAGEILNDSFAGIDEEALLNSLVQLQKFQSISIDNFSLPSLPPTPNSFRGIRGKTSSFRRWLVICSDDSTKYGKYREMVNFLRKYLGDFLIASYLDVIQESGYDAVYVKEIEREVLLKTLDCFWRDHLINMNRLSSAVNVRSFGHRNPLEEYKIDGCKFFISMLSATRRLTVESLLRYWSSPMESQELYV
;
A
#
# COMPACT_ATOMS: atom_id res chain seq x y z
N MET A 1 -31.63 -44.96 6.24
CA MET A 1 -30.94 -45.75 7.29
C MET A 1 -29.65 -45.04 7.63
N VAL A 2 -29.35 -44.88 8.91
CA VAL A 2 -28.13 -44.26 9.43
C VAL A 2 -27.59 -45.22 10.50
N SER A 3 -26.29 -45.49 10.49
CA SER A 3 -25.64 -46.37 11.48
C SER A 3 -24.87 -45.53 12.50
N LEU A 4 -24.84 -45.97 13.76
CA LEU A 4 -24.03 -45.34 14.81
C LEU A 4 -22.52 -45.42 14.54
N GLN A 5 -22.12 -46.26 13.58
CA GLN A 5 -20.74 -46.41 13.14
C GLN A 5 -20.38 -45.45 11.99
N ASP A 6 -21.33 -44.66 11.47
CA ASP A 6 -21.08 -43.72 10.38
C ASP A 6 -20.08 -42.63 10.81
N GLU A 7 -19.21 -42.23 9.88
CA GLU A 7 -18.16 -41.22 10.10
C GLU A 7 -18.67 -39.91 10.72
N MET A 8 -19.94 -39.56 10.46
CA MET A 8 -20.58 -38.36 10.99
C MET A 8 -20.65 -38.36 12.52
N PHE A 9 -20.95 -39.50 13.16
CA PHE A 9 -21.03 -39.59 14.62
C PHE A 9 -19.66 -39.48 15.27
N GLN A 10 -18.64 -40.04 14.62
CA GLN A 10 -17.25 -39.97 15.09
C GLN A 10 -16.67 -38.56 14.96
N LYS A 11 -16.92 -37.88 13.83
CA LYS A 11 -16.35 -36.56 13.52
C LYS A 11 -16.87 -35.43 14.39
N PHE A 12 -18.13 -35.51 14.84
CA PHE A 12 -18.75 -34.49 15.70
C PHE A 12 -18.66 -34.81 17.19
N ASN A 13 -17.85 -35.82 17.55
CA ASN A 13 -17.46 -36.14 18.93
C ASN A 13 -18.66 -36.19 19.89
N PHE A 14 -19.82 -36.65 19.39
CA PHE A 14 -20.89 -37.04 20.29
C PHE A 14 -20.38 -38.26 21.03
N ASP A 15 -20.42 -38.23 22.36
CA ASP A 15 -20.26 -39.43 23.16
C ASP A 15 -21.43 -40.35 22.80
N THR A 16 -21.22 -41.19 21.79
CA THR A 16 -22.15 -42.24 21.39
C THR A 16 -21.93 -43.47 22.23
N GLU A 17 -20.92 -43.53 23.12
CA GLU A 17 -20.66 -44.73 23.90
C GLU A 17 -21.82 -45.05 24.83
N TRP A 18 -22.39 -44.04 25.50
CA TRP A 18 -23.55 -44.26 26.35
C TRP A 18 -24.76 -44.70 25.52
N ALA A 19 -24.96 -44.13 24.34
CA ALA A 19 -26.07 -44.45 23.44
C ALA A 19 -25.93 -45.86 22.84
N VAL A 20 -24.74 -46.21 22.38
CA VAL A 20 -24.36 -47.54 21.86
C VAL A 20 -24.46 -48.59 22.98
N LYS A 21 -23.99 -48.30 24.21
CA LYS A 21 -24.13 -49.19 25.38
C LYS A 21 -25.58 -49.36 25.82
N LEU A 22 -26.40 -48.32 25.74
CA LEU A 22 -27.82 -48.36 26.07
C LEU A 22 -28.61 -49.16 25.02
N ILE A 23 -28.36 -48.88 23.74
CA ILE A 23 -29.02 -49.53 22.61
C ILE A 23 -28.65 -51.02 22.55
N SER A 24 -27.37 -51.37 22.66
CA SER A 24 -26.93 -52.78 22.69
C SER A 24 -27.55 -53.59 23.83
N ARG A 25 -27.78 -52.99 25.01
CA ARG A 25 -28.50 -53.65 26.12
C ARG A 25 -29.98 -53.86 25.81
N ILE A 26 -30.60 -52.98 25.03
CA ILE A 26 -32.02 -53.05 24.69
C ILE A 26 -32.25 -54.01 23.52
N THR A 27 -31.38 -54.01 22.51
CA THR A 27 -31.50 -54.86 21.32
C THR A 27 -30.77 -56.19 21.44
N ASN A 28 -30.06 -56.44 22.54
CA ASN A 28 -29.32 -57.68 22.79
C ASN A 28 -28.31 -58.02 21.68
N ASN A 29 -27.71 -56.98 21.07
CA ASN A 29 -26.82 -57.06 19.90
C ASN A 29 -27.44 -57.63 18.61
N GLU A 30 -28.77 -57.65 18.48
CA GLU A 30 -29.43 -57.97 17.23
C GLU A 30 -29.61 -56.72 16.35
N ASP A 31 -29.42 -56.86 15.03
CA ASP A 31 -29.63 -55.80 14.02
C ASP A 31 -31.13 -55.55 13.80
N LEU A 32 -31.76 -54.92 14.79
CA LEU A 32 -33.18 -54.55 14.77
C LEU A 32 -33.36 -53.07 14.41
N PRO A 33 -34.36 -52.72 13.58
CA PRO A 33 -34.70 -51.32 13.33
C PRO A 33 -35.27 -50.69 14.61
N ILE A 34 -34.67 -49.59 15.04
CA ILE A 34 -35.11 -48.84 16.22
C ILE A 34 -35.80 -47.56 15.75
N GLU A 35 -37.05 -47.37 16.15
CA GLU A 35 -37.84 -46.18 15.85
C GLU A 35 -38.23 -45.47 17.16
N GLY A 36 -38.00 -44.16 17.23
CA GLY A 36 -38.37 -43.40 18.42
C GLY A 36 -38.07 -41.91 18.29
N HIS A 37 -39.01 -41.08 18.74
CA HIS A 37 -38.88 -39.61 18.71
C HIS A 37 -37.63 -39.09 19.46
N GLY A 38 -37.17 -39.79 20.50
CA GLY A 38 -35.95 -39.43 21.24
C GLY A 38 -34.67 -39.54 20.39
N ILE A 39 -34.59 -40.56 19.51
CA ILE A 39 -33.46 -40.77 18.60
C ILE A 39 -33.50 -39.73 17.47
N VAL A 40 -34.69 -39.44 16.94
CA VAL A 40 -34.87 -38.39 15.93
C VAL A 40 -34.40 -37.03 16.46
N ASN A 41 -34.73 -36.68 17.70
CA ASN A 41 -34.26 -35.45 18.32
C ASN A 41 -32.74 -35.41 18.51
N GLN A 42 -32.09 -36.54 18.81
CA GLN A 42 -30.63 -36.63 18.89
C GLN A 42 -29.96 -36.50 17.52
N LEU A 43 -30.51 -37.14 16.48
CA LEU A 43 -30.07 -36.98 15.09
C LEU A 43 -30.22 -35.53 14.60
N LEU A 44 -31.31 -34.87 14.96
CA LEU A 44 -31.51 -33.44 14.67
C LEU A 44 -30.47 -32.57 15.41
N GLY A 45 -30.16 -32.88 16.66
CA GLY A 45 -29.08 -32.23 17.41
C GLY A 45 -27.70 -32.40 16.76
N LEU A 46 -27.41 -33.60 16.24
CA LEU A 46 -26.20 -33.88 15.44
C LEU A 46 -26.14 -33.04 14.17
N GLN A 47 -27.25 -32.98 13.42
CA GLN A 47 -27.34 -32.16 12.22
C GLN A 47 -27.09 -30.68 12.55
N ILE A 48 -27.72 -30.16 13.60
CA ILE A 48 -27.51 -28.77 14.05
C ILE A 48 -26.03 -28.52 14.41
N ASN A 49 -25.39 -29.46 15.12
CA ASN A 49 -23.99 -29.31 15.51
C ASN A 49 -23.05 -29.39 14.30
N ALA A 50 -23.34 -30.27 13.35
CA ALA A 50 -22.61 -30.35 12.09
C ALA A 50 -22.75 -29.05 11.28
N GLU A 51 -23.98 -28.54 11.16
CA GLU A 51 -24.27 -27.26 10.52
C GLU A 51 -23.52 -26.11 11.20
N LYS A 52 -23.53 -26.05 12.53
CA LYS A 52 -22.77 -25.05 13.31
C LYS A 52 -21.27 -25.14 13.05
N TYR A 53 -20.70 -26.34 13.00
CA TYR A 53 -19.29 -26.55 12.72
C TYR A 53 -18.91 -26.07 11.31
N PHE A 54 -19.63 -26.52 10.28
CA PHE A 54 -19.37 -26.09 8.90
C PHE A 54 -19.71 -24.61 8.66
N PHE A 55 -20.69 -24.06 9.38
CA PHE A 55 -20.95 -22.63 9.41
C PHE A 55 -19.76 -21.87 9.99
N GLY A 56 -19.17 -22.34 11.09
CA GLY A 56 -17.97 -21.75 11.68
C GLY A 56 -16.79 -21.69 10.72
N ILE A 57 -16.51 -22.79 9.99
CA ILE A 57 -15.45 -22.82 8.97
C ILE A 57 -15.71 -21.81 7.86
N ARG A 58 -16.94 -21.80 7.31
CA ARG A 58 -17.31 -20.87 6.23
C ARG A 58 -17.25 -19.42 6.68
N LYS A 59 -17.72 -19.13 7.89
CA LYS A 59 -17.66 -17.79 8.49
C LYS A 59 -16.21 -17.33 8.59
N ASN A 60 -15.33 -18.17 9.11
CA ASN A 60 -13.90 -17.84 9.20
C ASN A 60 -13.31 -17.54 7.82
N LEU A 61 -13.55 -18.40 6.82
CA LEU A 61 -13.09 -18.18 5.44
C LEU A 61 -13.57 -16.83 4.88
N VAL A 62 -14.84 -16.50 5.07
CA VAL A 62 -15.42 -15.22 4.64
C VAL A 62 -14.74 -14.05 5.34
N GLU A 63 -14.49 -14.12 6.65
CA GLU A 63 -13.81 -13.05 7.40
C GLU A 63 -12.38 -12.80 6.90
N PHE A 64 -11.66 -13.84 6.46
CA PHE A 64 -10.35 -13.69 5.80
C PHE A 64 -10.47 -13.06 4.40
N ASP A 65 -11.48 -13.46 3.61
CA ASP A 65 -11.70 -12.93 2.27
C ASP A 65 -12.16 -11.47 2.29
N GLU A 66 -12.96 -11.05 3.28
CA GLU A 66 -13.38 -9.65 3.46
C GLU A 66 -12.20 -8.67 3.49
N VAL A 67 -11.09 -9.06 4.13
CA VAL A 67 -9.86 -8.25 4.17
C VAL A 67 -9.27 -8.10 2.76
N LEU A 68 -9.20 -9.19 2.00
CA LEU A 68 -8.69 -9.19 0.63
C LEU A 68 -9.62 -8.43 -0.31
N GLU A 69 -10.93 -8.53 -0.12
CA GLU A 69 -11.93 -7.87 -0.96
C GLU A 69 -11.81 -6.34 -0.87
N VAL A 70 -11.59 -5.79 0.33
CA VAL A 70 -11.36 -4.35 0.50
C VAL A 70 -10.11 -3.90 -0.28
N GLN A 71 -9.02 -4.66 -0.19
CA GLN A 71 -7.76 -4.37 -0.89
C GLN A 71 -7.93 -4.50 -2.41
N ARG A 72 -8.59 -5.57 -2.87
CA ARG A 72 -8.90 -5.86 -4.26
C ARG A 72 -9.74 -4.75 -4.89
N LYS A 73 -10.78 -4.29 -4.18
CA LYS A 73 -11.61 -3.17 -4.61
C LYS A 73 -10.79 -1.89 -4.78
N HIS A 74 -9.87 -1.59 -3.85
CA HIS A 74 -8.99 -0.44 -3.98
C HIS A 74 -8.09 -0.54 -5.23
N VAL A 75 -7.41 -1.66 -5.42
CA VAL A 75 -6.49 -1.87 -6.55
C VAL A 75 -7.22 -1.87 -7.88
N TYR A 76 -8.36 -2.55 -7.99
CA TYR A 76 -9.11 -2.59 -9.24
C TYR A 76 -9.80 -1.28 -9.57
N ASN A 77 -10.24 -0.49 -8.58
CA ASN A 77 -10.69 0.87 -8.84
C ASN A 77 -9.54 1.72 -9.40
N LEU A 78 -8.34 1.65 -8.81
CA LEU A 78 -7.18 2.39 -9.29
C LEU A 78 -6.76 1.94 -10.69
N ARG A 79 -6.72 0.62 -10.94
CA ARG A 79 -6.45 0.03 -12.26
C ARG A 79 -7.46 0.48 -13.30
N GLN A 80 -8.75 0.48 -12.96
CA GLN A 80 -9.81 0.95 -13.84
C GLN A 80 -9.63 2.44 -14.16
N LEU A 81 -9.32 3.27 -13.15
CA LEU A 81 -9.05 4.69 -13.35
C LEU A 81 -7.86 4.94 -14.29
N ILE A 82 -6.82 4.11 -14.26
CA ILE A 82 -5.68 4.23 -15.17
C ILE A 82 -6.05 3.81 -16.60
N LEU A 83 -6.90 2.79 -16.75
CA LEU A 83 -7.35 2.28 -18.05
C LEU A 83 -8.37 3.19 -18.73
N THR A 84 -9.38 3.65 -18.00
CA THR A 84 -10.49 4.45 -18.54
C THR A 84 -10.30 5.94 -18.36
N GLY A 85 -9.39 6.36 -17.49
CA GLY A 85 -9.12 7.77 -17.24
C GLY A 85 -8.54 8.46 -18.45
N ASP A 86 -8.89 9.73 -18.60
CA ASP A 86 -8.24 10.61 -19.57
C ASP A 86 -6.75 10.67 -19.28
N PHE A 87 -5.94 10.85 -20.31
CA PHE A 87 -4.49 10.90 -20.15
C PHE A 87 -4.01 11.95 -19.14
N GLU A 88 -4.74 13.05 -18.97
CA GLU A 88 -4.42 14.07 -17.96
C GLU A 88 -4.55 13.54 -16.53
N SER A 89 -5.49 12.61 -16.28
CA SER A 89 -5.66 11.97 -14.97
C SER A 89 -4.48 11.06 -14.62
N CYS A 90 -3.86 10.43 -15.63
CA CYS A 90 -2.68 9.57 -15.44
C CYS A 90 -1.46 10.41 -15.04
N SER A 91 -1.20 11.51 -15.75
CA SER A 91 -0.09 12.42 -15.41
C SER A 91 -0.28 13.05 -14.02
N GLU A 92 -1.51 13.43 -13.65
CA GLU A 92 -1.80 13.88 -12.28
C GLU A 92 -1.55 12.80 -11.23
N GLN A 93 -1.83 11.53 -11.55
CA GLN A 93 -1.54 10.41 -10.65
C GLN A 93 -0.04 10.19 -10.47
N ILE A 94 0.75 10.36 -11.53
CA ILE A 94 2.23 10.30 -11.47
C ILE A 94 2.76 11.41 -10.56
N PHE A 95 2.25 12.63 -10.66
CA PHE A 95 2.66 13.72 -9.77
C PHE A 95 2.33 13.41 -8.31
N LYS A 96 1.19 12.76 -8.03
CA LYS A 96 0.88 12.28 -6.68
C LYS A 96 1.85 11.19 -6.23
N TYR A 97 2.27 10.30 -7.13
CA TYR A 97 3.26 9.26 -6.81
C TYR A 97 4.63 9.86 -6.52
N MET A 98 5.09 10.80 -7.34
CA MET A 98 6.34 11.55 -7.11
C MET A 98 6.32 12.27 -5.76
N GLN A 99 5.23 12.98 -5.44
CA GLN A 99 5.08 13.63 -4.13
C GLN A 99 5.10 12.61 -2.99
N ALA A 100 4.36 11.50 -3.12
CA ALA A 100 4.30 10.48 -2.07
C ALA A 100 5.65 9.78 -1.85
N VAL A 101 6.45 9.57 -2.90
CA VAL A 101 7.80 9.02 -2.79
C VAL A 101 8.72 10.00 -2.05
N VAL A 102 8.63 11.30 -2.35
CA VAL A 102 9.36 12.34 -1.63
C VAL A 102 8.93 12.42 -0.16
N ASP A 103 7.63 12.33 0.09
CA ASP A 103 7.07 12.32 1.44
C ASP A 103 7.60 11.11 2.24
N ASP A 104 7.62 9.93 1.64
CA ASP A 104 8.16 8.71 2.27
C ASP A 104 9.65 8.88 2.64
N VAL A 105 10.46 9.50 1.77
CA VAL A 105 11.89 9.80 2.04
C VAL A 105 12.04 10.80 3.19
N ILE A 106 11.26 11.88 3.21
CA ILE A 106 11.38 12.92 4.25
C ILE A 106 10.86 12.41 5.59
N LEU A 107 9.67 11.81 5.64
CA LEU A 107 9.02 11.38 6.88
C LEU A 107 9.78 10.25 7.59
N LYS A 108 10.54 9.43 6.84
CA LYS A 108 11.42 8.40 7.39
C LYS A 108 12.64 8.98 8.12
N ASN A 109 13.14 10.13 7.65
CA ASN A 109 14.42 10.71 8.08
C ASN A 109 14.28 11.96 8.98
N VAL A 110 13.06 12.49 9.12
CA VAL A 110 12.78 13.73 9.85
C VAL A 110 11.90 13.48 11.08
N ASN A 111 12.23 14.16 12.19
CA ASN A 111 11.36 14.24 13.35
C ASN A 111 10.88 15.68 13.57
N PRO A 112 9.58 15.99 13.34
CA PRO A 112 9.04 17.35 13.43
C PRO A 112 9.06 17.96 14.84
N GLN A 113 9.34 17.16 15.87
CA GLN A 113 9.49 17.62 17.26
C GLN A 113 10.91 18.12 17.57
N LYS A 114 11.92 17.69 16.80
CA LYS A 114 13.33 18.03 17.04
C LYS A 114 13.78 19.13 16.07
N HIS A 115 14.79 19.90 16.49
CA HIS A 115 15.45 20.90 15.65
C HIS A 115 16.02 20.27 14.37
N PRO A 116 16.04 20.99 13.22
CA PRO A 116 16.58 20.49 11.94
C PRO A 116 18.01 19.92 12.01
N SER A 117 18.86 20.42 12.91
CA SER A 117 20.20 19.88 13.15
C SER A 117 20.23 18.42 13.64
N ASN A 118 19.11 17.91 14.15
CA ASN A 118 18.98 16.51 14.59
C ASN A 118 18.33 15.63 13.50
N TRP A 119 18.03 16.18 12.33
CA TRP A 119 17.47 15.43 11.21
C TRP A 119 18.60 14.75 10.43
N CYS A 120 18.32 13.60 9.82
CA CYS A 120 19.32 12.91 8.98
C CYS A 120 19.31 13.51 7.57
N LEU A 121 19.85 14.72 7.41
CA LEU A 121 19.77 15.47 6.15
C LEU A 121 20.58 14.81 5.02
N ASP A 122 21.75 14.23 5.34
CA ASP A 122 22.55 13.46 4.38
C ASP A 122 21.76 12.31 3.77
N LYS A 123 21.05 11.54 4.61
CA LYS A 123 20.25 10.41 4.15
C LYS A 123 19.10 10.84 3.25
N ILE A 124 18.50 12.01 3.51
CA ILE A 124 17.46 12.57 2.64
C ILE A 124 18.05 12.87 1.26
N LEU A 125 19.23 13.49 1.20
CA LEU A 125 19.91 13.79 -0.05
C LEU A 125 20.32 12.52 -0.80
N GLU A 126 20.89 11.52 -0.11
CA GLU A 126 21.25 10.23 -0.70
C GLU A 126 20.02 9.48 -1.24
N GLU A 127 18.98 9.30 -0.42
CA GLU A 127 17.76 8.60 -0.84
C GLU A 127 17.02 9.34 -1.96
N PHE A 128 17.03 10.69 -1.94
CA PHE A 128 16.42 11.51 -2.99
C PHE A 128 17.20 11.41 -4.31
N LYS A 129 18.55 11.50 -4.27
CA LYS A 129 19.40 11.27 -5.44
C LYS A 129 19.19 9.87 -6.02
N ALA A 130 19.02 8.86 -5.17
CA ALA A 130 18.73 7.50 -5.59
C ALA A 130 17.37 7.36 -6.30
N VAL A 131 16.31 8.07 -5.86
CA VAL A 131 15.02 8.13 -6.60
C VAL A 131 15.20 8.79 -7.94
N ALA A 132 15.86 9.95 -7.91
CA ALA A 132 15.94 10.86 -9.03
C ALA A 132 16.78 10.31 -10.19
N GLY A 133 17.72 9.42 -9.88
CA GLY A 133 18.64 8.85 -10.84
C GLY A 133 19.50 9.92 -11.52
N GLU A 134 19.87 9.67 -12.77
CA GLU A 134 20.78 10.54 -13.53
C GLU A 134 20.17 11.90 -13.87
N ILE A 135 18.84 12.02 -13.86
CA ILE A 135 18.12 13.27 -14.21
C ILE A 135 18.52 14.44 -13.29
N LEU A 136 18.91 14.17 -12.03
CA LEU A 136 19.23 15.22 -11.05
C LEU A 136 20.68 15.26 -10.59
N ASN A 137 21.55 14.38 -11.10
CA ASN A 137 22.93 14.28 -10.61
C ASN A 137 23.69 15.60 -10.77
N ASP A 138 23.43 16.37 -11.82
CA ASP A 138 24.11 17.65 -12.06
C ASP A 138 23.54 18.80 -11.21
N SER A 139 22.23 18.79 -10.91
CA SER A 139 21.58 19.89 -10.16
C SER A 139 21.86 19.84 -8.66
N PHE A 140 22.10 18.65 -8.10
CA PHE A 140 22.46 18.44 -6.69
C PHE A 140 23.96 18.13 -6.48
N ALA A 141 24.79 18.31 -7.51
CA ALA A 141 26.24 18.20 -7.41
C ALA A 141 26.79 19.33 -6.54
N GLY A 142 27.39 18.98 -5.39
CA GLY A 142 28.00 19.95 -4.46
C GLY A 142 27.07 20.55 -3.40
N ILE A 143 25.86 20.01 -3.24
CA ILE A 143 24.98 20.38 -2.13
C ILE A 143 25.31 19.49 -0.93
N ASP A 144 25.92 20.11 0.08
CA ASP A 144 26.29 19.46 1.34
C ASP A 144 25.19 19.63 2.41
N GLU A 145 25.27 18.80 3.47
CA GLU A 145 24.38 18.85 4.64
C GLU A 145 24.20 20.26 5.19
N GLU A 146 25.32 20.98 5.29
CA GLU A 146 25.41 22.32 5.85
C GLU A 146 24.61 23.32 5.01
N ALA A 147 24.59 23.17 3.69
CA ALA A 147 23.82 24.02 2.80
C ALA A 147 22.31 23.85 3.08
N LEU A 148 21.84 22.60 3.13
CA LEU A 148 20.44 22.28 3.39
C LEU A 148 20.02 22.79 4.78
N LEU A 149 20.84 22.55 5.80
CA LEU A 149 20.60 23.05 7.16
C LEU A 149 20.51 24.57 7.20
N ASN A 150 21.47 25.28 6.57
CA ASN A 150 21.48 26.74 6.51
C ASN A 150 20.22 27.29 5.85
N SER A 151 19.77 26.67 4.76
CA SER A 151 18.50 27.01 4.10
C SER A 151 17.30 26.83 5.03
N LEU A 152 17.19 25.71 5.74
CA LEU A 152 16.09 25.46 6.67
C LEU A 152 16.08 26.43 7.86
N VAL A 153 17.26 26.78 8.40
CA VAL A 153 17.36 27.75 9.49
C VAL A 153 17.01 29.16 9.01
N GLN A 154 17.35 29.51 7.77
CA GLN A 154 16.93 30.79 7.19
C GLN A 154 15.41 30.87 7.00
N LEU A 155 14.73 29.78 6.64
CA LEU A 155 13.26 29.74 6.58
C LEU A 155 12.59 30.11 7.89
N GLN A 156 13.19 29.74 9.03
CA GLN A 156 12.63 30.08 10.34
C GLN A 156 12.48 31.60 10.55
N LYS A 157 13.30 32.39 9.84
CA LYS A 157 13.31 33.86 9.95
C LYS A 157 12.26 34.53 9.06
N PHE A 158 11.74 33.83 8.05
CA PHE A 158 10.74 34.39 7.13
C PHE A 158 9.32 34.19 7.68
N GLN A 159 8.60 35.30 7.93
CA GLN A 159 7.21 35.29 8.41
C GLN A 159 6.16 35.11 7.30
N SER A 160 6.52 35.36 6.04
CA SER A 160 5.62 35.17 4.89
C SER A 160 6.39 34.58 3.72
N ILE A 161 6.00 33.37 3.30
CA ILE A 161 6.60 32.65 2.18
C ILE A 161 5.54 32.53 1.08
N SER A 162 5.84 33.03 -0.12
CA SER A 162 4.96 32.85 -1.28
C SER A 162 5.08 31.41 -1.80
N ILE A 163 3.98 30.67 -1.77
CA ILE A 163 3.88 29.25 -2.17
C ILE A 163 4.32 29.01 -3.63
N ASP A 164 4.07 29.96 -4.52
CA ASP A 164 4.28 29.79 -5.97
C ASP A 164 5.74 29.94 -6.43
N ASN A 165 6.58 30.65 -5.66
CA ASN A 165 7.97 30.96 -6.03
C ASN A 165 8.95 30.51 -4.92
N PHE A 166 8.61 29.44 -4.20
CA PHE A 166 9.43 28.99 -3.09
C PHE A 166 10.78 28.43 -3.57
N SER A 167 11.86 29.07 -3.15
CA SER A 167 13.23 28.60 -3.36
C SER A 167 13.95 28.57 -2.01
N LEU A 168 14.73 27.52 -1.80
CA LEU A 168 15.62 27.42 -0.66
C LEU A 168 16.93 28.16 -1.03
N PRO A 169 17.41 29.12 -0.22
CA PRO A 169 18.48 30.05 -0.62
C PRO A 169 19.79 29.41 -1.11
N SER A 170 20.11 28.18 -0.67
CA SER A 170 21.32 27.45 -1.04
C SER A 170 21.09 26.26 -1.97
N LEU A 171 19.87 26.08 -2.48
CA LEU A 171 19.50 24.96 -3.33
C LEU A 171 19.07 25.48 -4.71
N PRO A 172 19.18 24.67 -5.78
CA PRO A 172 18.81 25.12 -7.12
C PRO A 172 17.35 25.58 -7.15
N PRO A 173 17.03 26.66 -7.85
CA PRO A 173 15.64 27.04 -8.06
C PRO A 173 14.93 25.89 -8.77
N THR A 174 13.67 25.64 -8.41
CA THR A 174 12.86 24.68 -9.14
C THR A 174 12.80 25.11 -10.61
N PRO A 175 13.01 24.19 -11.57
CA PRO A 175 12.83 24.52 -12.97
C PRO A 175 11.44 25.11 -13.23
N ASN A 176 11.33 26.03 -14.20
CA ASN A 176 10.16 26.91 -14.40
C ASN A 176 8.93 26.20 -15.02
N SER A 177 8.63 24.98 -14.56
CA SER A 177 7.69 24.05 -15.20
C SER A 177 6.23 24.26 -14.75
N PHE A 178 5.97 24.98 -13.64
CA PHE A 178 4.60 25.31 -13.18
C PHE A 178 4.02 26.59 -13.82
N ARG A 179 4.38 26.89 -15.08
CA ARG A 179 3.89 28.08 -15.80
C ARG A 179 2.40 27.92 -16.15
N GLY A 180 1.61 28.98 -15.95
CA GLY A 180 0.17 29.02 -16.28
C GLY A 180 -0.78 28.70 -15.11
N ILE A 181 -2.05 29.08 -15.27
CA ILE A 181 -3.07 29.01 -14.20
C ILE A 181 -3.25 27.56 -13.69
N ARG A 182 -3.18 26.58 -14.60
CA ARG A 182 -3.37 25.16 -14.27
C ARG A 182 -2.21 24.60 -13.44
N GLY A 183 -0.96 24.91 -13.80
CA GLY A 183 0.24 24.49 -13.04
C GLY A 183 0.29 25.10 -11.64
N LYS A 184 -0.10 26.37 -11.51
CA LYS A 184 -0.22 27.01 -10.19
C LYS A 184 -1.33 26.39 -9.34
N THR A 185 -2.48 26.11 -9.94
CA THR A 185 -3.60 25.47 -9.25
C THR A 185 -3.26 24.06 -8.78
N SER A 186 -2.49 23.29 -9.56
CA SER A 186 -2.07 21.94 -9.17
C SER A 186 -1.03 21.95 -8.05
N SER A 187 -0.03 22.85 -8.09
CA SER A 187 0.93 23.04 -6.99
C SER A 187 0.23 23.52 -5.71
N PHE A 188 -0.74 24.44 -5.82
CA PHE A 188 -1.52 24.90 -4.66
C PHE A 188 -2.41 23.81 -4.08
N ARG A 189 -3.11 23.03 -4.91
CA ARG A 189 -3.88 21.86 -4.43
C ARG A 189 -2.99 20.85 -3.73
N ARG A 190 -1.79 20.59 -4.25
CA ARG A 190 -0.83 19.69 -3.62
C ARG A 190 -0.33 20.23 -2.28
N TRP A 191 -0.05 21.53 -2.22
CA TRP A 191 0.29 22.21 -0.96
C TRP A 191 -0.82 22.07 0.08
N LEU A 192 -2.08 22.28 -0.30
CA LEU A 192 -3.21 22.07 0.60
C LEU A 192 -3.26 20.62 1.11
N VAL A 193 -3.01 19.64 0.24
CA VAL A 193 -2.93 18.22 0.63
C VAL A 193 -1.81 18.00 1.65
N ILE A 194 -0.60 18.51 1.39
CA ILE A 194 0.55 18.42 2.31
C ILE A 194 0.22 19.04 3.67
N CYS A 195 -0.45 20.20 3.69
CA CYS A 195 -0.82 20.88 4.93
C CYS A 195 -1.95 20.18 5.69
N SER A 196 -2.90 19.57 4.97
CA SER A 196 -4.00 18.78 5.54
C SER A 196 -3.56 17.39 6.03
N ASP A 197 -2.31 17.03 5.79
CA ASP A 197 -1.78 15.73 6.13
C ASP A 197 -1.48 15.62 7.64
N ASP A 198 -2.42 15.03 8.36
CA ASP A 198 -2.33 14.75 9.79
C ASP A 198 -1.44 13.54 10.12
N SER A 199 -0.85 12.87 9.12
CA SER A 199 0.12 11.78 9.35
C SER A 199 1.42 12.27 10.01
N THR A 200 1.72 13.57 9.86
CA THR A 200 2.87 14.20 10.52
C THR A 200 2.61 14.34 12.00
N LYS A 201 3.50 13.79 12.85
CA LYS A 201 3.45 14.03 14.29
C LYS A 201 3.42 15.54 14.55
N TYR A 202 2.45 16.03 15.33
CA TYR A 202 2.42 17.43 15.73
C TYR A 202 3.75 17.81 16.39
N GLY A 203 4.37 18.87 15.89
CA GLY A 203 5.69 19.30 16.31
C GLY A 203 5.98 20.74 15.89
N LYS A 204 6.86 21.41 16.65
CA LYS A 204 7.26 22.80 16.43
C LYS A 204 7.80 23.07 15.02
N TYR A 205 8.35 22.06 14.37
CA TYR A 205 8.98 22.16 13.06
C TYR A 205 8.14 21.55 11.92
N ARG A 206 6.84 21.26 12.15
CA ARG A 206 5.92 20.70 11.12
C ARG A 206 5.93 21.52 9.83
N GLU A 207 5.86 22.85 9.94
CA GLU A 207 5.88 23.73 8.77
C GLU A 207 7.14 23.58 7.94
N MET A 208 8.32 23.45 8.57
CA MET A 208 9.58 23.24 7.86
C MET A 208 9.58 21.90 7.11
N VAL A 209 9.03 20.85 7.73
CA VAL A 209 8.86 19.55 7.06
C VAL A 209 7.95 19.70 5.84
N ASN A 210 6.84 20.42 5.96
CA ASN A 210 5.91 20.66 4.85
C ASN A 210 6.56 21.47 3.72
N PHE A 211 7.36 22.49 4.05
CA PHE A 211 8.12 23.24 3.05
C PHE A 211 9.17 22.39 2.34
N LEU A 212 9.88 21.52 3.09
CA LEU A 212 10.84 20.60 2.49
C LEU A 212 10.15 19.58 1.57
N ARG A 213 9.01 19.03 2.00
CA ARG A 213 8.15 18.14 1.19
C ARG A 213 7.68 18.81 -0.09
N LYS A 214 7.23 20.06 0.01
CA LYS A 214 6.82 20.85 -1.14
C LYS A 214 7.98 21.09 -2.09
N TYR A 215 9.12 21.56 -1.58
CA TYR A 215 10.27 21.91 -2.41
C TYR A 215 10.81 20.71 -3.18
N LEU A 216 11.12 19.60 -2.49
CA LEU A 216 11.66 18.41 -3.15
C LEU A 216 10.64 17.76 -4.10
N GLY A 217 9.36 17.81 -3.77
CA GLY A 217 8.28 17.31 -4.63
C GLY A 217 8.10 18.15 -5.88
N ASP A 218 8.04 19.48 -5.73
CA ASP A 218 7.96 20.42 -6.86
C ASP A 218 9.21 20.33 -7.74
N PHE A 219 10.39 20.17 -7.14
CA PHE A 219 11.64 20.00 -7.87
C PHE A 219 11.65 18.72 -8.72
N LEU A 220 11.30 17.57 -8.13
CA LEU A 220 11.26 16.29 -8.85
C LEU A 220 10.28 16.31 -10.03
N ILE A 221 9.11 16.91 -9.83
CA ILE A 221 8.08 17.02 -10.87
C ILE A 221 8.48 18.00 -11.96
N ALA A 222 9.07 19.13 -11.59
CA ALA A 222 9.57 20.11 -12.54
C ALA A 222 10.67 19.50 -13.44
N SER A 223 11.63 18.80 -12.84
CA SER A 223 12.68 18.12 -13.61
C SER A 223 12.13 17.03 -14.52
N TYR A 224 11.14 16.24 -14.08
CA TYR A 224 10.46 15.28 -14.94
C TYR A 224 9.78 15.95 -16.15
N LEU A 225 9.09 17.07 -15.93
CA LEU A 225 8.41 17.81 -16.99
C LEU A 225 9.39 18.43 -17.99
N ASP A 226 10.52 18.94 -17.51
CA ASP A 226 11.55 19.54 -18.35
C ASP A 226 12.21 18.49 -19.24
N VAL A 227 12.56 17.32 -18.69
CA VAL A 227 13.09 16.20 -19.49
C VAL A 227 12.11 15.76 -20.57
N ILE A 228 10.82 15.68 -20.26
CA ILE A 228 9.79 15.36 -21.26
C ILE A 228 9.73 16.45 -22.34
N GLN A 229 9.80 17.72 -21.98
CA GLN A 229 9.78 18.81 -22.97
C GLN A 229 11.02 18.79 -23.87
N GLU A 230 12.20 18.54 -23.30
CA GLU A 230 13.47 18.48 -24.03
C GLU A 230 13.55 17.25 -24.95
N SER A 231 12.91 16.14 -24.56
CA SER A 231 12.92 14.90 -25.35
C SER A 231 12.24 15.03 -26.72
N GLY A 232 11.35 16.01 -26.90
CA GLY A 232 10.67 16.29 -28.17
C GLY A 232 9.67 15.22 -28.64
N TYR A 233 9.34 14.22 -27.80
CA TYR A 233 8.34 13.22 -28.14
C TYR A 233 6.92 13.80 -28.14
N ASP A 234 6.03 13.18 -28.91
CA ASP A 234 4.62 13.57 -28.94
C ASP A 234 3.94 13.32 -27.58
N ALA A 235 3.00 14.19 -27.22
CA ALA A 235 2.28 14.10 -25.96
C ALA A 235 1.49 12.78 -25.85
N VAL A 236 0.97 12.25 -26.96
CA VAL A 236 0.26 10.95 -26.97
C VAL A 236 1.21 9.83 -26.55
N TYR A 237 2.43 9.82 -27.11
CA TYR A 237 3.44 8.81 -26.80
C TYR A 237 3.87 8.85 -25.33
N VAL A 238 4.18 10.04 -24.80
CA VAL A 238 4.52 10.22 -23.37
C VAL A 238 3.44 9.63 -22.48
N LYS A 239 2.19 9.95 -22.78
CA LYS A 239 1.02 9.50 -22.00
C LYS A 239 0.78 7.99 -22.11
N GLU A 240 1.09 7.38 -23.24
CA GLU A 240 1.03 5.92 -23.40
C GLU A 240 2.08 5.22 -22.54
N ILE A 241 3.32 5.72 -22.53
CA ILE A 241 4.39 5.22 -21.67
C ILE A 241 4.02 5.38 -20.19
N GLU A 242 3.53 6.55 -19.79
CA GLU A 242 3.05 6.82 -18.43
C GLU A 242 2.00 5.78 -17.98
N ARG A 243 1.00 5.53 -18.83
CA ARG A 243 -0.06 4.54 -18.57
C ARG A 243 0.50 3.12 -18.48
N GLU A 244 1.37 2.75 -19.43
CA GLU A 244 1.95 1.42 -19.48
C GLU A 244 2.78 1.11 -18.24
N VAL A 245 3.66 2.03 -17.84
CA VAL A 245 4.49 1.88 -16.64
C VAL A 245 3.61 1.78 -15.40
N LEU A 246 2.61 2.65 -15.24
CA LEU A 246 1.68 2.60 -14.11
C LEU A 246 0.94 1.27 -13.98
N LEU A 247 0.44 0.73 -15.11
CA LEU A 247 -0.30 -0.54 -15.10
C LEU A 247 0.60 -1.72 -14.82
N LYS A 248 1.77 -1.78 -15.48
CA LYS A 248 2.71 -2.88 -15.33
C LYS A 248 3.23 -2.98 -13.89
N THR A 249 3.63 -1.87 -13.29
CA THR A 249 4.13 -1.87 -11.90
C THR A 249 3.03 -2.24 -10.91
N LEU A 250 1.80 -1.73 -11.08
CA LEU A 250 0.66 -2.09 -10.25
C LEU A 250 0.32 -3.59 -10.35
N ASP A 251 0.20 -4.12 -11.57
CA ASP A 251 -0.18 -5.52 -11.80
C ASP A 251 0.91 -6.49 -11.29
N CYS A 252 2.20 -6.12 -11.38
CA CYS A 252 3.32 -6.88 -10.83
C CYS A 252 3.22 -6.98 -9.29
N PHE A 253 3.20 -5.85 -8.59
CA PHE A 253 3.14 -5.83 -7.13
C PHE A 253 1.84 -6.40 -6.57
N TRP A 254 0.71 -6.21 -7.26
CA TRP A 254 -0.56 -6.79 -6.84
C TRP A 254 -0.53 -8.32 -6.89
N ARG A 255 0.07 -8.91 -7.93
CA ARG A 255 0.23 -10.37 -8.04
C ARG A 255 1.07 -10.91 -6.89
N ASP A 256 2.19 -10.28 -6.60
CA ASP A 256 3.06 -10.67 -5.49
C ASP A 256 2.36 -10.53 -4.14
N HIS A 257 1.57 -9.47 -3.96
CA HIS A 257 0.76 -9.26 -2.76
C HIS A 257 -0.28 -10.37 -2.58
N LEU A 258 -0.99 -10.80 -3.63
CA LEU A 258 -1.93 -11.93 -3.54
C LEU A 258 -1.25 -13.23 -3.10
N ILE A 259 -0.04 -13.50 -3.61
CA ILE A 259 0.77 -14.65 -3.18
C ILE A 259 1.16 -14.51 -1.70
N ASN A 260 1.61 -13.33 -1.29
CA ASN A 260 2.00 -13.06 0.09
C ASN A 260 0.81 -13.16 1.07
N MET A 261 -0.38 -12.72 0.67
CA MET A 261 -1.59 -12.85 1.48
C MET A 261 -2.03 -14.32 1.64
N ASN A 262 -1.91 -15.13 0.60
CA ASN A 262 -2.17 -16.57 0.69
C ASN A 262 -1.19 -17.27 1.67
N ARG A 263 0.10 -16.92 1.58
CA ARG A 263 1.12 -17.39 2.53
C ARG A 263 0.85 -16.93 3.96
N LEU A 264 0.44 -15.68 4.14
CA LEU A 264 0.10 -15.11 5.45
C LEU A 264 -1.09 -15.83 6.08
N SER A 265 -2.16 -16.08 5.31
CA SER A 265 -3.34 -16.82 5.79
C SER A 265 -2.95 -18.21 6.32
N SER A 266 -2.09 -18.92 5.61
CA SER A 266 -1.57 -20.22 6.04
C SER A 266 -0.70 -20.12 7.30
N ALA A 267 0.19 -19.12 7.38
CA ALA A 267 1.12 -18.96 8.50
C ALA A 267 0.43 -18.53 9.81
N VAL A 268 -0.58 -17.67 9.72
CA VAL A 268 -1.27 -17.12 10.89
C VAL A 268 -2.12 -18.18 11.61
N ASN A 269 -2.60 -19.19 10.88
CA ASN A 269 -3.24 -20.36 11.49
C ASN A 269 -2.30 -21.13 12.44
N VAL A 270 -0.99 -21.16 12.15
CA VAL A 270 0.01 -21.79 13.05
C VAL A 270 0.26 -20.92 14.28
N ARG A 271 0.18 -19.59 14.16
CA ARG A 271 0.39 -18.68 15.30
C ARG A 271 -0.74 -18.70 16.33
N SER A 272 -1.89 -19.28 15.98
CA SER A 272 -3.00 -19.54 16.91
C SER A 272 -2.57 -20.33 18.16
N PHE A 273 -1.52 -21.17 18.06
CA PHE A 273 -0.94 -21.89 19.20
C PHE A 273 -0.36 -20.97 20.29
N GLY A 274 -0.10 -19.69 19.97
CA GLY A 274 0.36 -18.66 20.91
C GLY A 274 -0.75 -17.88 21.61
N HIS A 275 -2.00 -18.37 21.60
CA HIS A 275 -3.18 -17.69 22.17
C HIS A 275 -3.50 -16.31 21.56
N ARG A 276 -3.06 -16.08 20.32
CA ARG A 276 -3.41 -14.86 19.56
C ARG A 276 -4.50 -15.17 18.56
N ASN A 277 -5.38 -14.19 18.33
CA ASN A 277 -6.46 -14.34 17.36
C ASN A 277 -5.90 -14.30 15.92
N PRO A 278 -5.99 -15.40 15.14
CA PRO A 278 -5.45 -15.46 13.78
C PRO A 278 -6.05 -14.40 12.86
N LEU A 279 -7.35 -14.11 12.99
CA LEU A 279 -8.00 -13.14 12.13
C LEU A 279 -7.46 -11.72 12.36
N GLU A 280 -7.19 -11.36 13.61
CA GLU A 280 -6.64 -10.05 13.96
C GLU A 280 -5.20 -9.89 13.44
N GLU A 281 -4.36 -10.91 13.62
CA GLU A 281 -3.00 -10.89 13.06
C GLU A 281 -3.01 -10.76 11.54
N TYR A 282 -3.89 -11.52 10.86
CA TYR A 282 -4.04 -11.43 9.41
C TYR A 282 -4.49 -10.04 8.96
N LYS A 283 -5.44 -9.42 9.66
CA LYS A 283 -5.88 -8.04 9.39
C LYS A 283 -4.74 -7.04 9.54
N ILE A 284 -3.96 -7.13 10.62
CA ILE A 284 -2.88 -6.19 10.92
C ILE A 284 -1.72 -6.37 9.93
N ASP A 285 -1.21 -7.59 9.78
CA ASP A 285 -0.07 -7.87 8.90
C ASP A 285 -0.46 -7.72 7.42
N GLY A 286 -1.67 -8.12 7.05
CA GLY A 286 -2.20 -7.93 5.70
C GLY A 286 -2.36 -6.46 5.33
N CYS A 287 -2.75 -5.60 6.27
CA CYS A 287 -2.79 -4.15 6.07
C CYS A 287 -1.38 -3.57 5.89
N LYS A 288 -0.40 -3.99 6.71
CA LYS A 288 1.01 -3.57 6.56
C LYS A 288 1.59 -3.98 5.22
N PHE A 289 1.37 -5.22 4.79
CA PHE A 289 1.80 -5.71 3.47
C PHE A 289 1.19 -4.90 2.34
N PHE A 290 -0.09 -4.57 2.44
CA PHE A 290 -0.76 -3.76 1.44
C PHE A 290 -0.22 -2.32 1.35
N ILE A 291 0.01 -1.66 2.49
CA ILE A 291 0.61 -0.32 2.53
C ILE A 291 2.04 -0.36 1.94
N SER A 292 2.83 -1.37 2.31
CA SER A 292 4.17 -1.58 1.78
C SER A 292 4.15 -1.82 0.27
N MET A 293 3.21 -2.62 -0.22
CA MET A 293 3.00 -2.86 -1.66
C MET A 293 2.71 -1.54 -2.37
N LEU A 294 1.76 -0.74 -1.86
CA LEU A 294 1.42 0.55 -2.48
C LEU A 294 2.62 1.52 -2.51
N SER A 295 3.41 1.60 -1.43
CA SER A 295 4.63 2.45 -1.41
C SER A 295 5.66 1.94 -2.43
N ALA A 296 5.89 0.62 -2.49
CA ALA A 296 6.81 0.02 -3.46
C ALA A 296 6.34 0.24 -4.92
N THR A 297 5.05 0.13 -5.20
CA THR A 297 4.48 0.44 -6.52
C THR A 297 4.74 1.89 -6.91
N ARG A 298 4.51 2.86 -6.01
CA ARG A 298 4.77 4.28 -6.27
C ARG A 298 6.25 4.53 -6.56
N ARG A 299 7.13 4.00 -5.70
CA ARG A 299 8.58 4.09 -5.82
C ARG A 299 9.06 3.57 -7.16
N LEU A 300 8.72 2.32 -7.50
CA LEU A 300 9.16 1.69 -8.73
C LEU A 300 8.62 2.42 -9.96
N THR A 301 7.36 2.87 -9.95
CA THR A 301 6.79 3.64 -11.07
C THR A 301 7.58 4.91 -11.34
N VAL A 302 7.92 5.67 -10.29
CA VAL A 302 8.68 6.92 -10.42
C VAL A 302 10.08 6.64 -10.93
N GLU A 303 10.80 5.69 -10.33
CA GLU A 303 12.15 5.31 -10.77
C GLU A 303 12.16 4.79 -12.21
N SER A 304 11.15 3.99 -12.58
CA SER A 304 10.94 3.45 -13.92
C SER A 304 10.79 4.54 -14.97
N LEU A 305 9.95 5.55 -14.69
CA LEU A 305 9.74 6.68 -15.60
C LEU A 305 10.99 7.54 -15.70
N LEU A 306 11.61 7.88 -14.57
CA LEU A 306 12.82 8.71 -14.56
C LEU A 306 13.98 8.01 -15.31
N ARG A 307 14.18 6.71 -15.09
CA ARG A 307 15.16 5.93 -15.85
C ARG A 307 14.84 5.91 -17.34
N TYR A 308 13.58 5.68 -17.71
CA TYR A 308 13.16 5.65 -19.11
C TYR A 308 13.49 6.96 -19.84
N TRP A 309 13.12 8.10 -19.24
CA TRP A 309 13.34 9.41 -19.86
C TRP A 309 14.80 9.87 -19.83
N SER A 310 15.64 9.31 -18.94
CA SER A 310 17.09 9.56 -18.95
C SER A 310 17.82 8.88 -20.12
N SER A 311 17.38 7.69 -20.54
CA SER A 311 17.94 6.95 -21.69
C SER A 311 16.84 6.23 -22.48
N PRO A 312 16.13 6.93 -23.39
CA PRO A 312 15.03 6.35 -24.17
C PRO A 312 15.51 5.33 -25.22
N MET A 313 16.77 5.43 -25.67
CA MET A 313 17.32 4.59 -26.74
C MET A 313 17.78 3.20 -26.29
N GLU A 314 18.01 3.00 -24.99
CA GLU A 314 18.36 1.69 -24.41
C GLU A 314 17.14 0.93 -23.85
N SER A 315 15.97 1.57 -23.78
CA SER A 315 14.79 1.06 -23.07
C SER A 315 13.77 0.33 -23.97
N GLN A 316 14.21 -0.26 -25.09
CA GLN A 316 13.43 -1.31 -25.77
C GLN A 316 13.19 -2.53 -24.88
N GLU A 317 14.00 -2.70 -23.83
CA GLU A 317 13.72 -3.56 -22.69
C GLU A 317 13.22 -2.70 -21.51
N LEU A 318 11.99 -2.17 -21.63
CA LEU A 318 11.22 -1.72 -20.46
C LEU A 318 10.84 -2.95 -19.62
N TYR A 319 11.83 -3.56 -18.96
CA TYR A 319 11.80 -4.66 -17.97
C TYR A 319 11.93 -6.10 -18.50
N VAL A 320 13.14 -6.67 -18.34
CA VAL A 320 13.35 -8.09 -17.99
C VAL A 320 13.12 -8.26 -16.50
#